data_AF-A0A656Y787-F1
#
_entry.id   AF-A0A656Y787-F1
#
_cell.length_a   1.000
_cell.length_b   1.000
_cell.length_c   1.000
_cell.angle_alpha   90.00
_cell.angle_beta   90.00
_cell.angle_gamma   90.00
#
_symmetry.space_group_name_H-M   'P 1'
#
loop_
_entity.id
_entity.type
_entity.pdbx_description
1 polymer ?
#
loop_
_entity_poly.entity_id
_entity_poly.type
_entity_poly.pdbx_seq_one_letter_code
_entity_poly.pdbx_strand_id
1 'polypeptide(L)'
;MTPPGGFNPDELGWPDATTAGEKEAVVKAKAEMRVARDADRLAAASQEQKARFEADLDNLQQFAKDYSTVGVGILERRQAGARTVQTAATAVATLYTGILALAFSVSDNPLPARGLLTPLFLGLAVVLSTYYLAWAKIERPEGNAQVPVGPPGEDVTANIVDRARVLVELVTEAARSKAYALRASVVALAVGLAYLALPFVSFGASTAAPALADWPPATVGQGEVLELAELRYAEQVKEVAAGRQVKTLPDPGREVLVIAVAGALGGGLVLAAWFRGRR
;
A
#
# COMPACT_ATOMS: atom_id res chain seq x y z
N MET A 1 49.75 6.26 19.81
CA MET A 1 49.94 5.81 21.21
C MET A 1 51.12 4.87 21.24
N THR A 2 52.29 5.35 21.67
CA THR A 2 53.39 4.47 22.08
C THR A 2 52.96 3.73 23.34
N PRO A 3 53.08 2.39 23.42
CA PRO A 3 52.77 1.68 24.66
C PRO A 3 53.62 2.31 25.78
N PRO A 4 53.00 2.71 26.91
CA PRO A 4 53.72 3.33 28.01
C PRO A 4 54.76 2.36 28.56
N GLY A 5 56.04 2.73 28.49
CA GLY A 5 57.15 2.04 29.15
C GLY A 5 57.44 0.64 28.61
N GLY A 6 58.11 0.54 27.46
CA GLY A 6 58.72 -0.70 27.02
C GLY A 6 59.81 -1.13 28.00
N PHE A 7 59.47 -2.02 28.93
CA PHE A 7 60.39 -2.58 29.92
C PHE A 7 61.63 -3.19 29.24
N ASN A 8 62.79 -2.57 29.47
CA ASN A 8 64.06 -3.00 28.91
C ASN A 8 64.62 -4.15 29.78
N PRO A 9 64.72 -5.39 29.26
CA PRO A 9 65.24 -6.52 30.04
C PRO A 9 66.69 -6.32 30.47
N ASP A 10 67.42 -5.39 29.86
CA ASP A 10 68.81 -5.11 30.23
C ASP A 10 68.90 -4.23 31.49
N GLU A 11 67.78 -3.66 31.96
CA GLU A 11 67.68 -2.86 33.21
C GLU A 11 67.31 -3.70 34.44
N LEU A 12 67.10 -5.01 34.29
CA LEU A 12 66.61 -5.92 35.35
C LEU A 12 67.60 -6.23 36.47
N GLY A 13 68.78 -5.58 36.50
CA GLY A 13 69.81 -5.84 37.51
C GLY A 13 70.26 -7.30 37.51
N TRP A 14 70.67 -7.81 36.34
CA TRP A 14 71.17 -9.18 36.21
C TRP A 14 72.39 -9.39 37.11
N PRO A 15 72.50 -10.55 37.79
CA PRO A 15 73.64 -10.83 38.65
C PRO A 15 74.95 -10.78 37.87
N ASP A 16 75.95 -10.10 38.43
CA ASP A 16 77.29 -10.02 37.86
C ASP A 16 77.96 -11.40 37.91
N ALA A 17 78.07 -12.05 36.75
CA ALA A 17 78.70 -13.36 36.64
C ALA A 17 80.23 -13.26 36.73
N THR A 18 80.83 -13.94 37.70
CA THR A 18 82.27 -13.86 38.01
C THR A 18 83.08 -14.95 37.31
N THR A 19 82.49 -16.12 37.06
CA THR A 19 83.14 -17.24 36.38
C THR A 19 82.63 -17.43 34.94
N ALA A 20 83.40 -18.13 34.09
CA ALA A 20 83.01 -18.37 32.70
C ALA A 20 81.69 -19.17 32.57
N GLY A 21 81.48 -20.17 33.43
CA GLY A 21 80.25 -20.97 33.45
C GLY A 21 79.01 -20.17 33.90
N GLU A 22 79.17 -19.25 34.86
CA GLU A 22 78.09 -18.34 35.28
C GLU A 22 77.69 -17.38 34.14
N LYS A 23 78.65 -16.89 33.36
CA LYS A 23 78.37 -15.99 32.22
C LYS A 23 77.54 -16.70 31.17
N GLU A 24 77.86 -17.95 30.85
CA GLU A 24 77.10 -18.75 29.90
C GLU A 24 75.67 -19.03 30.39
N ALA A 25 75.51 -19.36 31.68
CA ALA A 25 74.20 -19.56 32.30
C ALA A 25 73.34 -18.28 32.29
N VAL A 26 73.92 -17.12 32.58
CA VAL A 26 73.21 -15.82 32.52
C VAL A 26 72.82 -15.46 31.10
N VAL A 27 73.68 -15.71 30.11
CA VAL A 27 73.34 -15.47 28.69
C VAL A 27 72.21 -16.40 28.24
N LYS A 28 72.25 -17.68 28.61
CA LYS A 28 71.18 -18.63 28.29
C LYS A 28 69.85 -18.24 28.94
N ALA A 29 69.86 -17.88 30.23
CA ALA A 29 68.67 -17.41 30.94
C ALA A 29 68.10 -16.11 30.35
N LYS A 30 68.97 -15.17 29.93
CA LYS A 30 68.57 -13.96 29.18
C LYS A 30 67.90 -14.31 27.85
N ALA A 31 68.45 -15.26 27.11
CA ALA A 31 67.89 -15.70 25.83
C ALA A 31 66.51 -16.36 26.03
N GLU A 32 66.37 -17.27 27.00
CA GLU A 32 65.11 -17.93 27.34
C GLU A 32 64.03 -16.93 27.78
N MET A 33 64.38 -15.94 28.63
CA MET A 33 63.47 -14.87 29.02
C MET A 33 63.02 -13.98 27.85
N ARG A 34 63.93 -13.70 26.90
CA ARG A 34 63.58 -12.94 25.68
C ARG A 34 62.60 -13.73 24.82
N VAL A 35 62.87 -15.02 24.60
CA VAL A 35 61.98 -15.92 23.84
C VAL A 35 60.61 -16.05 24.49
N ALA A 36 60.55 -16.25 25.81
CA ALA A 36 59.28 -16.34 26.54
C ALA A 36 58.45 -15.06 26.42
N ARG A 37 59.07 -13.88 26.57
CA ARG A 37 58.40 -12.60 26.44
C ARG A 37 57.92 -12.33 25.03
N ASP A 38 58.73 -12.65 24.02
CA ASP A 38 58.32 -12.49 22.63
C ASP A 38 57.17 -13.44 22.29
N ALA A 39 57.17 -14.67 22.83
CA ALA A 39 56.04 -15.59 22.73
C ALA A 39 54.77 -15.01 23.39
N ASP A 40 54.88 -14.45 24.60
CA ASP A 40 53.75 -13.81 25.29
C ASP A 40 53.23 -12.58 24.54
N ARG A 41 54.12 -11.76 23.97
CA ARG A 41 53.76 -10.59 23.15
C ARG A 41 53.05 -11.00 21.87
N LEU A 42 53.56 -12.04 21.19
CA LEU A 42 52.91 -12.57 19.99
C LEU A 42 51.56 -13.19 20.33
N ALA A 43 51.45 -13.92 21.45
CA ALA A 43 50.19 -14.46 21.92
C ALA A 43 49.17 -13.34 22.22
N ALA A 44 49.57 -12.32 22.98
CA ALA A 44 48.72 -11.17 23.29
C ALA A 44 48.31 -10.38 22.03
N ALA A 45 49.26 -10.09 21.12
CA ALA A 45 48.97 -9.43 19.86
C ALA A 45 48.01 -10.26 18.98
N SER A 46 48.18 -11.59 18.96
CA SER A 46 47.27 -12.48 18.22
C SER A 46 45.87 -12.52 18.82
N GLN A 47 45.74 -12.44 20.15
CA GLN A 47 44.44 -12.37 20.83
C GLN A 47 43.76 -11.03 20.57
N GLU A 48 44.51 -9.92 20.62
CA GLU A 48 43.98 -8.60 20.30
C GLU A 48 43.51 -8.51 18.84
N GLN A 49 44.29 -9.06 17.90
CA GLN A 49 43.88 -9.15 16.50
C GLN A 49 42.59 -9.97 16.35
N LYS A 50 42.51 -11.15 16.98
CA LYS A 50 41.30 -11.98 16.95
C LYS A 50 40.07 -11.24 17.50
N ALA A 51 40.21 -10.57 18.64
CA ALA A 51 39.12 -9.81 19.25
C ALA A 51 38.64 -8.66 18.34
N ARG A 52 39.57 -7.97 17.66
CA ARG A 52 39.22 -6.93 16.67
C ARG A 52 38.48 -7.53 15.47
N PHE A 53 38.97 -8.63 14.91
CA PHE A 53 38.31 -9.32 13.79
C PHE A 53 36.91 -9.81 14.18
N GLU A 54 36.73 -10.36 15.37
CA GLU A 54 35.43 -10.79 15.88
C GLU A 54 34.46 -9.62 16.03
N ALA A 55 34.90 -8.50 16.61
CA ALA A 55 34.10 -7.29 16.73
C ALA A 55 33.71 -6.71 15.34
N ASP A 56 34.62 -6.73 14.37
CA ASP A 56 34.33 -6.29 13.00
C ASP A 56 33.31 -7.20 12.31
N LEU A 57 33.43 -8.52 12.50
CA LEU A 57 32.46 -9.49 11.98
C LEU A 57 31.07 -9.30 12.60
N ASP A 58 30.98 -9.07 13.90
CA ASP A 58 29.71 -8.82 14.59
C ASP A 58 29.06 -7.53 14.10
N ASN A 59 29.84 -6.46 13.94
CA ASN A 59 29.36 -5.20 13.37
C ASN A 59 28.81 -5.40 11.94
N LEU A 60 29.48 -6.18 11.11
CA LEU A 60 29.03 -6.47 9.75
C LEU A 60 27.75 -7.32 9.73
N GLN A 61 27.61 -8.28 10.64
CA GLN A 61 26.38 -9.06 10.77
C GLN A 61 25.21 -8.18 11.23
N GLN A 62 25.44 -7.31 12.20
CA GLN A 62 24.42 -6.38 12.69
C GLN A 62 24.01 -5.40 11.60
N PHE A 63 24.97 -4.85 10.85
CA PHE A 63 24.71 -4.02 9.69
C PHE A 63 23.83 -4.74 8.66
N ALA A 64 24.18 -5.96 8.26
CA ALA A 64 23.37 -6.74 7.30
C ALA A 64 21.94 -6.98 7.81
N LYS A 65 21.78 -7.27 9.10
CA LYS A 65 20.48 -7.47 9.74
C LYS A 65 19.65 -6.18 9.76
N ASP A 66 20.24 -5.06 10.15
CA ASP A 66 19.56 -3.77 10.23
C ASP A 66 19.10 -3.32 8.83
N TYR A 67 19.95 -3.50 7.81
CA TYR A 67 19.59 -3.23 6.41
C TYR A 67 18.43 -4.10 5.93
N SER A 68 18.45 -5.40 6.25
CA SER A 68 17.34 -6.29 5.88
C SER A 68 16.03 -5.87 6.56
N THR A 69 16.11 -5.42 7.81
CA THR A 69 14.96 -4.96 8.60
C THR A 69 14.36 -3.68 8.02
N VAL A 70 15.20 -2.71 7.63
CA VAL A 70 14.75 -1.49 6.96
C VAL A 70 14.06 -1.83 5.63
N GLY A 71 14.63 -2.77 4.86
CA GLY A 71 14.03 -3.22 3.60
C GLY A 71 12.65 -3.85 3.79
N VAL A 72 12.51 -4.75 4.76
CA VAL A 72 11.21 -5.36 5.13
C VAL A 72 10.22 -4.30 5.61
N GLY A 73 10.66 -3.37 6.46
CA GLY A 73 9.80 -2.31 7.00
C GLY A 73 9.24 -1.37 5.93
N ILE A 74 9.96 -1.12 4.83
CA ILE A 74 9.44 -0.34 3.69
C ILE A 74 8.30 -1.12 2.99
N LEU A 75 8.50 -2.42 2.78
CA LEU A 75 7.51 -3.28 2.14
C LEU A 75 6.25 -3.41 2.99
N GLU A 76 6.39 -3.62 4.29
CA GLU A 76 5.27 -3.70 5.23
C GLU A 76 4.44 -2.42 5.25
N ARG A 77 5.07 -1.24 5.27
CA ARG A 77 4.34 0.05 5.19
C ARG A 77 3.51 0.19 3.92
N ARG A 78 4.02 -0.32 2.78
CA ARG A 78 3.29 -0.31 1.50
C ARG A 78 2.11 -1.27 1.53
N GLN A 79 2.31 -2.48 2.05
CA GLN A 79 1.22 -3.45 2.22
C GLN A 79 0.15 -2.95 3.18
N ALA A 80 0.53 -2.30 4.28
CA ALA A 80 -0.38 -1.67 5.22
C ALA A 80 -1.26 -0.62 4.53
N GLY A 81 -0.66 0.26 3.71
CA GLY A 81 -1.42 1.26 2.94
C GLY A 81 -2.46 0.63 2.00
N ALA A 82 -2.11 -0.46 1.30
CA ALA A 82 -3.06 -1.19 0.46
C ALA A 82 -4.19 -1.83 1.26
N ARG A 83 -3.90 -2.41 2.43
CA ARG A 83 -4.92 -2.94 3.34
C ARG A 83 -5.87 -1.85 3.82
N THR A 84 -5.36 -0.66 4.16
CA THR A 84 -6.21 0.48 4.56
C THR A 84 -7.18 0.87 3.45
N VAL A 85 -6.72 0.95 2.19
CA VAL A 85 -7.59 1.27 1.04
C VAL A 85 -8.65 0.18 0.85
N GLN A 86 -8.26 -1.09 0.97
CA GLN A 86 -9.20 -2.22 0.88
C GLN A 86 -10.26 -2.14 1.99
N THR A 87 -9.87 -1.95 3.25
CA THR A 87 -10.79 -1.83 4.39
C THR A 87 -11.73 -0.64 4.22
N ALA A 88 -11.21 0.52 3.82
CA ALA A 88 -12.01 1.71 3.55
C ALA A 88 -13.04 1.46 2.43
N ALA A 89 -12.62 0.85 1.32
CA ALA A 89 -13.51 0.50 0.21
C ALA A 89 -14.62 -0.47 0.67
N THR A 90 -14.28 -1.51 1.46
CA THR A 90 -15.28 -2.44 1.99
C THR A 90 -16.27 -1.75 2.94
N ALA A 91 -15.80 -0.83 3.80
CA ALA A 91 -16.67 -0.11 4.72
C ALA A 91 -17.63 0.84 3.98
N VAL A 92 -17.17 1.51 2.91
CA VAL A 92 -18.03 2.33 2.06
C VAL A 92 -19.03 1.46 1.30
N ALA A 93 -18.62 0.28 0.84
CA ALA A 93 -19.52 -0.68 0.16
C ALA A 93 -20.66 -1.13 1.09
N THR A 94 -20.33 -1.51 2.32
CA THR A 94 -21.33 -1.95 3.30
C THR A 94 -22.28 -0.81 3.67
N LEU A 95 -21.77 0.40 3.89
CA LEU A 95 -22.60 1.57 4.17
C LEU A 95 -23.55 1.88 3.00
N TYR A 96 -23.04 1.90 1.77
CA TYR A 96 -23.84 2.16 0.57
C TYR A 96 -24.93 1.09 0.36
N THR A 97 -24.58 -0.18 0.60
CA THR A 97 -25.54 -1.30 0.50
C THR A 97 -26.62 -1.19 1.57
N GLY A 98 -26.27 -0.77 2.79
CA GLY A 98 -27.23 -0.49 3.87
C GLY A 98 -28.20 0.65 3.52
N ILE A 99 -27.69 1.75 2.95
CA ILE A 99 -28.52 2.87 2.48
C ILE A 99 -29.45 2.43 1.34
N LEU A 100 -28.96 1.65 0.38
CA LEU A 100 -29.78 1.08 -0.69
C LEU A 100 -30.88 0.17 -0.14
N ALA A 101 -30.55 -0.73 0.78
CA ALA A 101 -31.52 -1.62 1.41
C ALA A 101 -32.60 -0.83 2.17
N LEU A 102 -32.22 0.22 2.88
CA LEU A 102 -33.15 1.13 3.55
C LEU A 102 -34.05 1.87 2.53
N ALA A 103 -33.46 2.37 1.44
CA ALA A 103 -34.20 3.08 0.40
C ALA A 103 -35.23 2.17 -0.29
N PHE A 104 -34.87 0.91 -0.59
CA PHE A 104 -35.81 -0.09 -1.12
C PHE A 104 -36.83 -0.56 -0.09
N SER A 105 -36.49 -0.54 1.21
CA SER A 105 -37.45 -0.91 2.26
C SER A 105 -38.57 0.12 2.43
N VAL A 106 -38.35 1.38 2.02
CA VAL A 106 -39.32 2.48 2.19
C VAL A 106 -39.95 2.91 0.86
N SER A 107 -39.35 2.56 -0.29
CA SER A 107 -39.80 3.02 -1.60
C SER A 107 -40.12 1.85 -2.54
N ASP A 108 -41.35 1.83 -3.07
CA ASP A 108 -41.78 0.92 -4.14
C ASP A 108 -41.34 1.40 -5.55
N ASN A 109 -40.48 2.44 -5.64
CA ASN A 109 -40.01 2.94 -6.92
C ASN A 109 -38.71 2.24 -7.35
N PRO A 110 -38.66 1.69 -8.58
CA PRO A 110 -37.43 1.11 -9.11
C PRO A 110 -36.35 2.19 -9.19
N LEU A 111 -35.18 1.90 -8.64
CA LEU A 111 -34.08 2.85 -8.61
C LEU A 111 -33.61 3.20 -10.03
N PRO A 112 -33.23 4.47 -10.28
CA PRO A 112 -32.67 4.86 -11.57
C PRO A 112 -31.33 4.15 -11.80
N ALA A 113 -31.10 3.69 -13.04
CA ALA A 113 -29.97 2.84 -13.41
C ALA A 113 -28.60 3.47 -13.08
N ARG A 114 -28.55 4.80 -12.95
CA ARG A 114 -27.38 5.57 -12.48
C ARG A 114 -26.81 5.11 -11.14
N GLY A 115 -27.62 4.49 -10.27
CA GLY A 115 -27.17 3.94 -8.97
C GLY A 115 -26.22 2.73 -9.09
N LEU A 116 -26.11 2.10 -10.26
CA LEU A 116 -25.20 0.98 -10.52
C LEU A 116 -23.74 1.41 -10.72
N LEU A 117 -23.49 2.69 -11.01
CA LEU A 117 -22.12 3.19 -11.20
C LEU A 117 -21.30 3.13 -9.91
N THR A 118 -21.88 3.52 -8.78
CA THR A 118 -21.22 3.52 -7.47
C THR A 118 -20.66 2.15 -7.08
N PRO A 119 -21.45 1.06 -7.05
CA PRO A 119 -20.92 -0.26 -6.68
C PRO A 119 -19.94 -0.80 -7.73
N LEU A 120 -20.08 -0.43 -9.00
CA LEU A 120 -19.14 -0.83 -10.06
C LEU A 120 -17.76 -0.21 -9.84
N PHE A 121 -17.67 1.10 -9.58
CA PHE A 121 -16.40 1.77 -9.30
C PHE A 121 -15.81 1.35 -7.95
N LEU A 122 -16.64 1.09 -6.94
CA LEU A 122 -16.17 0.57 -5.66
C LEU A 122 -15.60 -0.84 -5.80
N GLY A 123 -16.29 -1.72 -6.53
CA GLY A 123 -15.81 -3.06 -6.84
C GLY A 123 -14.49 -3.01 -7.60
N LEU A 124 -14.38 -2.12 -8.59
CA LEU A 124 -13.13 -1.90 -9.31
C LEU A 124 -11.99 -1.46 -8.39
N ALA A 125 -12.25 -0.56 -7.42
CA ALA A 125 -11.26 -0.14 -6.44
C ALA A 125 -10.76 -1.31 -5.56
N VAL A 126 -11.67 -2.18 -5.11
CA VAL A 126 -11.32 -3.40 -4.36
C VAL A 126 -10.50 -4.37 -5.21
N VAL A 127 -10.91 -4.61 -6.47
CA VAL A 127 -10.19 -5.49 -7.39
C VAL A 127 -8.79 -4.95 -7.67
N LEU A 128 -8.61 -3.65 -7.94
CA LEU A 128 -7.29 -3.05 -8.15
C LEU A 128 -6.41 -3.10 -6.90
N SER A 129 -7.00 -2.88 -5.71
CA SER A 129 -6.27 -3.02 -4.44
C SER A 129 -5.82 -4.46 -4.18
N THR A 130 -6.70 -5.42 -4.49
CA THR A 130 -6.40 -6.86 -4.36
C THR A 130 -5.37 -7.29 -5.40
N TYR A 131 -5.46 -6.77 -6.63
CA TYR A 131 -4.48 -6.99 -7.68
C TYR A 131 -3.10 -6.49 -7.25
N TYR A 132 -3.02 -5.30 -6.64
CA TYR A 132 -1.77 -4.79 -6.07
C TYR A 132 -1.21 -5.75 -5.01
N LEU A 133 -2.03 -6.24 -4.08
CA LEU A 133 -1.56 -7.19 -3.05
C LEU A 133 -1.13 -8.54 -3.63
N ALA A 134 -1.87 -9.08 -4.61
CA ALA A 134 -1.60 -10.38 -5.21
C ALA A 134 -0.33 -10.38 -6.08
N TRP A 135 -0.09 -9.28 -6.80
CA TRP A 135 1.07 -9.13 -7.70
C TRP A 135 2.23 -8.34 -7.09
N ALA A 136 2.13 -7.83 -5.87
CA ALA A 136 3.28 -7.28 -5.12
C ALA A 136 4.30 -8.35 -4.68
N LYS A 137 4.13 -9.61 -5.12
CA LYS A 137 5.20 -10.61 -5.01
C LYS A 137 6.44 -10.07 -5.71
N ILE A 138 7.58 -10.20 -5.04
CA ILE A 138 8.89 -9.79 -5.53
C ILE A 138 9.20 -10.65 -6.75
N GLU A 139 8.77 -10.20 -7.93
CA GLU A 139 9.23 -10.74 -9.20
C GLU A 139 10.72 -10.41 -9.26
N ARG A 140 11.57 -11.45 -9.23
CA ARG A 140 13.00 -11.25 -9.45
C ARG A 140 13.13 -10.54 -10.80
N PRO A 141 13.87 -9.43 -10.91
CA PRO A 141 14.05 -8.76 -12.18
C PRO A 141 14.52 -9.79 -13.22
N GLU A 142 13.75 -9.94 -14.29
CA GLU A 142 14.07 -10.78 -15.44
C GLU A 142 15.28 -10.17 -16.15
N GLY A 143 16.46 -10.42 -15.62
CA GLY A 143 17.69 -9.83 -16.12
C GLY A 143 18.77 -9.83 -15.05
N ASN A 144 19.55 -10.90 -14.99
CA ASN A 144 20.94 -10.93 -14.54
C ASN A 144 21.34 -10.17 -13.25
N ALA A 145 20.43 -9.92 -12.31
CA ALA A 145 20.79 -9.61 -10.93
C ALA A 145 21.34 -10.89 -10.28
N GLN A 146 22.44 -11.41 -10.82
CA GLN A 146 23.31 -12.33 -10.12
C GLN A 146 23.74 -11.55 -8.89
N VAL A 147 23.32 -12.01 -7.72
CA VAL A 147 23.89 -11.53 -6.46
C VAL A 147 25.40 -11.61 -6.65
N PRO A 148 26.16 -10.51 -6.54
CA PRO A 148 27.60 -10.55 -6.70
C PRO A 148 28.14 -11.60 -5.72
N VAL A 149 28.59 -12.72 -6.28
CA VAL A 149 29.37 -13.71 -5.54
C VAL A 149 30.79 -13.43 -5.96
N GLY A 150 31.45 -12.54 -5.21
CA GLY A 150 32.87 -12.30 -5.42
C GLY A 150 33.64 -13.63 -5.37
N PRO A 151 34.70 -13.82 -6.17
CA PRO A 151 35.56 -14.98 -6.07
C PRO A 151 35.98 -15.29 -4.62
N PRO A 152 36.10 -16.58 -4.24
CA PRO A 152 36.52 -16.95 -2.90
C PRO A 152 37.90 -16.35 -2.60
N GLY A 153 37.99 -15.54 -1.54
CA GLY A 153 39.21 -14.83 -1.13
C GLY A 153 39.21 -13.32 -1.34
N GLU A 154 38.18 -12.76 -1.97
CA GLU A 154 37.98 -11.31 -2.11
C GLU A 154 37.51 -10.68 -0.78
N ASP A 155 37.75 -9.37 -0.60
CA ASP A 155 37.41 -8.61 0.60
C ASP A 155 35.95 -8.85 1.04
N VAL A 156 35.79 -9.47 2.21
CA VAL A 156 34.49 -9.82 2.80
C VAL A 156 33.64 -8.55 2.98
N THR A 157 34.29 -7.44 3.32
CA THR A 157 33.63 -6.15 3.53
C THR A 157 33.02 -5.64 2.23
N ALA A 158 33.78 -5.68 1.13
CA ALA A 158 33.30 -5.28 -0.20
C ALA A 158 32.11 -6.13 -0.64
N ASN A 159 32.20 -7.45 -0.46
CA ASN A 159 31.11 -8.38 -0.79
C ASN A 159 29.81 -8.11 0.00
N ILE A 160 29.91 -7.75 1.28
CA ILE A 160 28.73 -7.42 2.11
C ILE A 160 28.10 -6.10 1.65
N VAL A 161 28.92 -5.09 1.34
CA VAL A 161 28.44 -3.79 0.85
C VAL A 161 27.75 -3.94 -0.51
N ASP A 162 28.32 -4.72 -1.43
CA ASP A 162 27.73 -4.95 -2.75
C ASP A 162 26.39 -5.70 -2.65
N ARG A 163 26.30 -6.71 -1.78
CA ARG A 163 25.04 -7.40 -1.50
C ARG A 163 24.00 -6.46 -0.89
N ALA A 164 24.41 -5.57 0.01
CA ALA A 164 23.52 -4.57 0.60
C ALA A 164 23.02 -3.58 -0.47
N ARG A 165 23.88 -3.12 -1.39
CA ARG A 165 23.48 -2.28 -2.51
C ARG A 165 22.45 -2.98 -3.41
N VAL A 166 22.72 -4.23 -3.79
CA VAL A 166 21.79 -5.03 -4.61
C VAL A 166 20.47 -5.24 -3.89
N LEU A 167 20.49 -5.49 -2.57
CA LEU A 167 19.26 -5.57 -1.77
C LEU A 167 18.49 -4.26 -1.79
N VAL A 168 19.15 -3.11 -1.64
CA VAL A 168 18.51 -1.79 -1.69
C VAL A 168 17.91 -1.52 -3.07
N GLU A 169 18.63 -1.86 -4.14
CA GLU A 169 18.12 -1.75 -5.51
C GLU A 169 16.90 -2.66 -5.72
N LEU A 170 16.96 -3.92 -5.29
CA LEU A 170 15.84 -4.86 -5.36
C LEU A 170 14.63 -4.38 -4.55
N VAL A 171 14.83 -3.88 -3.33
CA VAL A 171 13.75 -3.35 -2.49
C VAL A 171 13.17 -2.09 -3.09
N THR A 172 14.01 -1.20 -3.62
CA THR A 172 13.56 0.05 -4.25
C THR A 172 12.78 -0.24 -5.53
N GLU A 173 13.27 -1.17 -6.34
CA GLU A 173 12.61 -1.63 -7.56
C GLU A 173 11.29 -2.31 -7.22
N ALA A 174 11.27 -3.25 -6.28
CA ALA A 174 10.04 -3.89 -5.81
C ALA A 174 9.04 -2.87 -5.23
N ALA A 175 9.52 -1.84 -4.54
CA ALA A 175 8.67 -0.78 -3.99
C ALA A 175 8.11 0.15 -5.08
N ARG A 176 8.83 0.34 -6.20
CA ARG A 176 8.41 1.20 -7.32
C ARG A 176 7.56 0.46 -8.35
N SER A 177 7.87 -0.81 -8.59
CA SER A 177 7.42 -1.57 -9.77
C SER A 177 5.90 -1.66 -9.92
N LYS A 178 5.11 -1.37 -8.88
CA LYS A 178 3.64 -1.41 -8.93
C LYS A 178 2.95 -0.23 -8.23
N ALA A 179 3.68 0.87 -7.98
CA ALA A 179 3.12 2.07 -7.35
C ALA A 179 1.94 2.67 -8.14
N TYR A 180 1.88 2.45 -9.45
CA TYR A 180 0.77 2.87 -10.31
C TYR A 180 -0.55 2.21 -9.94
N ALA A 181 -0.56 0.94 -9.53
CA ALA A 181 -1.79 0.22 -9.18
C ALA A 181 -2.41 0.76 -7.89
N LEU A 182 -1.57 1.13 -6.90
CA LEU A 182 -2.03 1.80 -5.67
C LEU A 182 -2.59 3.20 -5.96
N ARG A 183 -1.96 3.96 -6.87
CA ARG A 183 -2.49 5.27 -7.28
C ARG A 183 -3.82 5.12 -8.02
N ALA A 184 -3.92 4.13 -8.91
CA ALA A 184 -5.13 3.84 -9.66
C ALA A 184 -6.27 3.38 -8.72
N SER A 185 -5.99 2.59 -7.67
CA SER A 185 -7.01 2.19 -6.70
C SER A 185 -7.52 3.38 -5.88
N VAL A 186 -6.64 4.29 -5.45
CA VAL A 186 -7.03 5.51 -4.73
C VAL A 186 -7.86 6.44 -5.64
N VAL A 187 -7.50 6.59 -6.91
CA VAL A 187 -8.28 7.37 -7.88
C VAL A 187 -9.65 6.72 -8.12
N ALA A 188 -9.70 5.40 -8.31
CA ALA A 188 -10.96 4.67 -8.46
C ALA A 188 -11.86 4.83 -7.23
N LEU A 189 -11.29 4.79 -6.02
CA LEU A 189 -12.01 5.05 -4.77
C LEU A 189 -12.57 6.48 -4.72
N ALA A 190 -11.75 7.48 -5.05
CA ALA A 190 -12.17 8.89 -5.06
C ALA A 190 -13.28 9.14 -6.08
N VAL A 191 -13.18 8.54 -7.27
CA VAL A 191 -14.21 8.60 -8.30
C VAL A 191 -15.49 7.90 -7.83
N GLY A 192 -15.40 6.71 -7.23
CA GLY A 192 -16.55 6.01 -6.65
C GLY A 192 -17.26 6.82 -5.55
N LEU A 193 -16.49 7.50 -4.69
CA LEU A 193 -17.01 8.40 -3.66
C LEU A 193 -17.70 9.63 -4.27
N ALA A 194 -17.13 10.22 -5.32
CA ALA A 194 -17.77 11.34 -6.03
C ALA A 194 -19.12 10.94 -6.66
N TYR A 195 -19.24 9.69 -7.14
CA TYR A 195 -20.48 9.16 -7.69
C TYR A 195 -21.53 8.80 -6.64
N LEU A 196 -21.19 8.74 -5.36
CA LEU A 196 -22.11 8.39 -4.29
C LEU A 196 -23.26 9.40 -4.15
N ALA A 197 -22.99 10.68 -4.42
CA ALA A 197 -23.99 11.74 -4.41
C ALA A 197 -24.87 11.76 -5.68
N LEU A 198 -24.38 11.20 -6.80
CA LEU A 198 -25.03 11.28 -8.11
C LEU A 198 -26.47 10.76 -8.16
N PRO A 199 -26.84 9.63 -7.52
CA PRO A 199 -28.23 9.16 -7.55
C PRO A 199 -29.22 10.11 -6.84
N PHE A 200 -28.73 10.93 -5.90
CA PHE A 200 -29.55 11.90 -5.16
C PHE A 200 -29.67 13.25 -5.88
N VAL A 201 -28.79 13.55 -6.84
CA VAL A 201 -28.88 14.77 -7.64
C VAL A 201 -29.92 14.55 -8.76
N SER A 202 -31.09 15.15 -8.58
CA SER A 202 -32.02 15.35 -9.69
C SER A 202 -31.51 16.53 -10.52
N PHE A 203 -30.89 16.26 -11.67
CA PHE A 203 -30.70 17.30 -12.67
C PHE A 203 -32.08 17.66 -13.17
N GLY A 204 -32.60 18.78 -12.66
CA GLY A 204 -33.95 19.25 -12.96
C GLY A 204 -34.12 19.45 -14.45
N ALA A 205 -34.62 18.42 -15.14
CA ALA A 205 -35.63 18.66 -16.13
C ALA A 205 -36.87 19.07 -15.33
N SER A 206 -36.94 20.35 -14.96
CA SER A 206 -38.23 20.99 -14.76
C SER A 206 -38.85 21.09 -16.16
N THR A 207 -39.20 19.94 -16.76
CA THR A 207 -40.37 19.91 -17.60
C THR A 207 -41.46 20.36 -16.66
N ALA A 208 -41.89 21.63 -16.80
CA ALA A 208 -43.03 22.17 -16.09
C ALA A 208 -44.04 21.03 -15.99
N ALA A 209 -44.34 20.60 -14.75
CA ALA A 209 -45.24 19.48 -14.54
C ALA A 209 -46.43 19.73 -15.47
N PRO A 210 -46.73 18.81 -16.41
CA PRO A 210 -47.85 19.03 -17.33
C PRO A 210 -49.01 19.44 -16.46
N ALA A 211 -49.59 20.62 -16.73
CA ALA A 211 -50.60 21.21 -15.85
C ALA A 211 -51.60 20.10 -15.52
N LEU A 212 -51.61 19.67 -14.25
CA LEU A 212 -52.44 18.54 -13.85
C LEU A 212 -53.86 18.94 -14.23
N ALA A 213 -54.54 18.13 -15.04
CA ALA A 213 -55.93 18.40 -15.41
C ALA A 213 -56.71 18.65 -14.11
N ASP A 214 -57.43 19.77 -14.04
CA ASP A 214 -58.22 20.13 -12.87
C ASP A 214 -59.17 18.99 -12.48
N TRP A 215 -59.45 18.85 -11.18
CA TRP A 215 -60.42 17.85 -10.74
C TRP A 215 -61.78 18.14 -11.39
N PRO A 216 -62.53 17.12 -11.83
CA PRO A 216 -63.83 17.34 -12.42
C PRO A 216 -64.74 18.04 -11.40
N PRO A 217 -65.57 19.01 -11.82
CA PRO A 217 -66.49 19.67 -10.91
C PRO A 217 -67.61 18.71 -10.50
N ALA A 218 -68.00 18.73 -9.23
CA ALA A 218 -69.13 17.94 -8.73
C ALA A 218 -70.46 18.60 -9.14
N THR A 219 -70.90 18.37 -10.39
CA THR A 219 -72.16 18.90 -10.93
C THR A 219 -73.22 17.82 -11.06
N VAL A 220 -74.43 18.10 -10.58
CA VAL A 220 -75.62 17.24 -10.75
C VAL A 220 -76.45 17.79 -11.92
N GLY A 221 -76.74 16.97 -12.93
CA GLY A 221 -77.60 17.37 -14.04
C GLY A 221 -79.04 17.65 -13.59
N GLN A 222 -79.73 18.59 -14.25
CA GLN A 222 -81.16 18.81 -13.99
C GLN A 222 -81.94 17.52 -14.32
N GLY A 223 -82.61 16.95 -13.31
CA GLY A 223 -83.38 15.71 -13.42
C GLY A 223 -82.58 14.42 -13.20
N GLU A 224 -81.30 14.53 -12.81
CA GLU A 224 -80.45 13.38 -12.52
C GLU A 224 -80.66 12.86 -11.08
N VAL A 225 -80.68 11.54 -10.92
CA VAL A 225 -80.73 10.88 -9.61
C VAL A 225 -79.38 11.02 -8.92
N LEU A 226 -79.37 11.42 -7.65
CA LEU A 226 -78.15 11.73 -6.88
C LEU A 226 -77.11 10.60 -6.92
N GLU A 227 -77.57 9.35 -6.81
CA GLU A 227 -76.71 8.15 -6.86
C GLU A 227 -75.97 8.00 -8.19
N LEU A 228 -76.60 8.38 -9.31
CA LEU A 228 -75.99 8.30 -10.64
C LEU A 228 -74.91 9.38 -10.82
N ALA A 229 -75.14 10.56 -10.24
CA ALA A 229 -74.17 11.64 -10.23
C ALA A 229 -72.93 11.29 -9.39
N GLU A 230 -73.11 10.63 -8.23
CA GLU A 230 -72.00 10.12 -7.42
C GLU A 230 -71.18 9.06 -8.16
N LEU A 231 -71.84 8.12 -8.84
CA LEU A 231 -71.16 7.05 -9.59
C LEU A 231 -70.30 7.63 -10.73
N ARG A 232 -70.85 8.58 -11.50
CA ARG A 232 -70.13 9.28 -12.57
C ARG A 232 -68.94 10.06 -12.03
N TYR A 233 -69.13 10.78 -10.92
CA TYR A 233 -68.05 11.54 -10.29
C TYR A 233 -66.92 10.61 -9.83
N ALA A 234 -67.26 9.47 -9.21
CA ALA A 234 -66.28 8.48 -8.78
C ALA A 234 -65.46 7.91 -9.96
N GLU A 235 -66.10 7.63 -11.10
CA GLU A 235 -65.40 7.19 -12.32
C GLU A 235 -64.49 8.29 -12.89
N GLN A 236 -64.96 9.54 -12.98
CA GLN A 236 -64.15 10.65 -13.49
C GLN A 236 -62.96 10.96 -12.58
N VAL A 237 -63.14 10.91 -11.26
CA VAL A 237 -62.05 11.04 -10.29
C VAL A 237 -61.05 9.90 -10.46
N LYS A 238 -61.51 8.66 -10.69
CA LYS A 238 -60.63 7.50 -10.93
C LYS A 238 -59.84 7.64 -12.23
N GLU A 239 -60.45 8.15 -13.30
CA GLU A 239 -59.80 8.37 -14.59
C GLU A 239 -58.77 9.50 -14.54
N VAL A 240 -59.10 10.63 -13.90
CA VAL A 240 -58.17 11.73 -13.65
C VAL A 240 -57.05 11.29 -12.71
N ALA A 241 -57.36 10.53 -11.66
CA ALA A 241 -56.34 9.97 -10.76
C ALA A 241 -55.39 9.02 -11.51
N ALA A 242 -55.90 8.17 -12.41
CA ALA A 242 -55.08 7.30 -13.25
C ALA A 242 -54.21 8.11 -14.24
N GLY A 243 -54.74 9.18 -14.83
CA GLY A 243 -53.98 10.09 -15.70
C GLY A 243 -52.90 10.90 -14.96
N ARG A 244 -53.11 11.21 -13.68
CA ARG A 244 -52.11 11.84 -12.81
C ARG A 244 -51.03 10.87 -12.33
N GLN A 245 -51.28 9.56 -12.39
CA GLN A 245 -50.29 8.52 -12.11
C GLN A 245 -49.34 8.25 -13.28
N VAL A 246 -49.40 9.00 -14.38
CA VAL A 246 -48.41 8.90 -15.46
C VAL A 246 -47.03 9.16 -14.87
N LYS A 247 -46.35 8.05 -14.53
CA LYS A 247 -44.96 8.01 -14.16
C LYS A 247 -44.23 8.64 -15.33
N THR A 248 -43.68 9.82 -15.13
CA THR A 248 -42.65 10.37 -16.01
C THR A 248 -41.50 9.38 -15.98
N LEU A 249 -41.53 8.42 -16.90
CA LEU A 249 -40.45 7.49 -17.13
C LEU A 249 -39.25 8.34 -17.54
N PRO A 250 -38.11 8.23 -16.85
CA PRO A 250 -36.89 8.91 -17.26
C PRO A 250 -36.61 8.58 -18.73
N ASP A 251 -36.27 9.60 -19.53
CA ASP A 251 -35.84 9.37 -20.91
C ASP A 251 -34.62 8.44 -20.91
N PRO A 252 -34.75 7.18 -21.37
CA PRO A 252 -33.69 6.19 -21.27
C PRO A 252 -32.46 6.61 -22.09
N GLY A 253 -32.64 7.37 -23.17
CA GLY A 253 -31.53 7.85 -23.99
C GLY A 253 -30.64 8.82 -23.23
N ARG A 254 -31.24 9.73 -22.46
CA ARG A 254 -30.51 10.70 -21.64
C ARG A 254 -29.84 10.05 -20.44
N GLU A 255 -30.48 9.09 -19.79
CA GLU A 255 -29.85 8.33 -18.70
C GLU A 255 -28.63 7.53 -19.17
N VAL A 256 -28.76 6.82 -20.29
CA VAL A 256 -27.65 6.05 -20.88
C VAL A 256 -26.49 6.97 -21.27
N LEU A 257 -26.77 8.14 -21.84
CA LEU A 257 -25.74 9.11 -22.21
C LEU A 257 -25.00 9.65 -20.98
N VAL A 258 -25.70 10.00 -19.91
CA VAL A 258 -25.07 10.46 -18.66
C VAL A 258 -24.21 9.36 -18.06
N ILE A 259 -24.71 8.11 -18.03
CA ILE A 259 -23.95 6.96 -17.52
C ILE A 259 -22.70 6.72 -18.38
N ALA A 260 -22.81 6.80 -19.71
CA ALA A 260 -21.69 6.60 -20.63
C ALA A 260 -20.62 7.69 -20.47
N VAL A 261 -21.01 8.96 -20.40
CA VAL A 261 -20.08 10.09 -20.21
C VAL A 261 -19.39 10.00 -18.84
N ALA A 262 -20.16 9.75 -17.79
CA ALA A 262 -19.65 9.56 -16.43
C ALA A 262 -18.66 8.39 -16.36
N GLY A 263 -19.03 7.25 -16.92
CA GLY A 263 -18.18 6.06 -17.01
C GLY A 263 -16.90 6.32 -17.79
N ALA A 264 -16.98 7.00 -18.94
CA ALA A 264 -15.82 7.34 -19.76
C ALA A 264 -14.86 8.29 -19.05
N LEU A 265 -15.36 9.31 -18.36
CA LEU A 265 -14.54 10.24 -17.56
C LEU A 265 -13.86 9.52 -16.39
N GLY A 266 -14.62 8.74 -15.63
CA GLY A 266 -14.09 7.98 -14.49
C GLY A 266 -13.05 6.95 -14.92
N GLY A 267 -13.36 6.15 -15.95
CA GLY A 267 -12.43 5.17 -16.53
C GLY A 267 -11.20 5.83 -17.13
N GLY A 268 -11.36 6.97 -17.81
CA GLY A 268 -10.27 7.77 -18.37
C GLY A 268 -9.30 8.26 -17.29
N LEU A 269 -9.80 8.74 -16.14
CA LEU A 269 -8.96 9.16 -15.02
C LEU A 269 -8.19 7.98 -14.40
N VAL A 270 -8.84 6.83 -14.22
CA VAL A 270 -8.19 5.61 -13.70
C VAL A 270 -7.10 5.12 -14.65
N LEU A 271 -7.40 5.07 -15.96
CA LEU A 271 -6.41 4.70 -16.99
C LEU A 271 -5.26 5.71 -17.08
N ALA A 272 -5.55 7.01 -17.02
CA ALA A 272 -4.52 8.04 -17.01
C ALA A 272 -3.60 7.91 -15.79
N ALA A 273 -4.16 7.61 -14.61
CA ALA A 273 -3.38 7.35 -13.40
C ALA A 273 -2.50 6.08 -13.55
N TRP A 274 -3.05 5.03 -14.16
CA TRP A 274 -2.33 3.80 -14.46
C TRP A 274 -1.15 4.04 -15.42
N PHE A 275 -1.39 4.68 -16.57
CA PHE A 275 -0.35 4.90 -17.59
C PHE A 275 0.69 5.94 -17.17
N ARG A 276 0.30 6.99 -16.43
CA ARG A 276 1.26 7.99 -15.92
C ARG A 276 2.25 7.37 -14.94
N GLY A 277 1.87 6.34 -14.19
CA GLY A 277 2.79 5.66 -13.28
C GLY A 277 3.66 4.59 -13.94
N ARG A 278 3.46 4.28 -15.22
CA ARG A 278 4.27 3.33 -15.99
C ARG A 278 5.40 4.00 -16.78
N ARG A 279 5.32 5.32 -17.00
CA ARG A 279 6.38 6.15 -17.58
C ARG A 279 7.29 6.66 -16.49
#